data_AF-A0A163MUN3-F1
#
_entry.id   AF-A0A163MUN3-F1
#
_cell.length_a   1.000
_cell.length_b   1.000
_cell.length_c   1.000
_cell.angle_alpha   90.00
_cell.angle_beta   90.00
_cell.angle_gamma   90.00
#
_symmetry.space_group_name_H-M   'P 1'
#
loop_
_entity.id
_entity.type
_entity.pdbx_description
1 polymer ?
#
loop_
_entity_poly.entity_id
_entity_poly.type
_entity_poly.pdbx_seq_one_letter_code
_entity_poly.pdbx_strand_id
1 'polypeptide(L)' 'MRATVPYGQLRKGIQIQKDFYKSELLQMDYFKTPCGKQLYELTLSELEQVYENEKARRRKRA' A
#
# COMPACT_ATOMS: atom_id res chain seq x y z
N MET A 1 -16.47 -2.54 28.34
CA MET A 1 -15.58 -3.67 27.98
C MET A 1 -14.63 -3.21 26.88
N ARG A 2 -13.31 -3.31 27.06
CA ARG A 2 -12.34 -3.11 25.97
C ARG A 2 -12.13 -4.45 25.28
N ALA A 3 -12.51 -4.56 24.01
CA ALA A 3 -12.21 -5.73 23.20
C ALA A 3 -10.69 -5.80 22.97
N THR A 4 -10.05 -6.88 23.42
CA THR A 4 -8.65 -7.17 23.11
C THR A 4 -8.60 -7.81 21.73
N VAL A 5 -8.09 -7.09 20.73
CA VAL A 5 -7.90 -7.65 19.39
C VAL A 5 -6.69 -8.59 19.41
N PRO A 6 -6.81 -9.86 19.01
CA PRO A 6 -5.68 -10.78 18.97
C PRO A 6 -4.62 -10.31 17.97
N TYR A 7 -3.34 -10.33 18.36
CA TYR A 7 -2.21 -9.92 17.52
C TYR A 7 -2.17 -10.61 16.15
N GLY A 8 -2.57 -11.89 16.07
CA GLY A 8 -2.64 -12.62 14.80
C GLY A 8 -3.66 -12.04 13.82
N GLN A 9 -4.77 -11.50 14.32
CA GLN A 9 -5.81 -10.86 13.51
C GLN A 9 -5.35 -9.49 13.01
N LEU A 10 -4.61 -8.74 13.84
CA LEU A 10 -3.97 -7.48 13.43
C LEU A 10 -2.95 -7.69 12.30
N ARG A 11 -2.10 -8.71 12.41
CA ARG A 11 -1.10 -9.04 11.37
C ARG A 11 -1.76 -9.41 10.04
N LYS A 12 -2.84 -10.19 10.07
CA LYS A 12 -3.61 -10.54 8.86
C LYS A 12 -4.21 -9.29 8.21
N GLY A 13 -4.81 -8.39 9.00
CA GLY A 13 -5.36 -7.13 8.48
C GLY A 13 -4.30 -6.26 7.80
N ILE A 14 -3.13 -6.09 8.43
CA ILE A 14 -2.01 -5.36 7.84
C ILE A 14 -1.57 -5.98 6.51
N GLN A 15 -1.44 -7.31 6.45
CA GLN A 15 -0.99 -7.99 5.23
C GLN A 15 -2.00 -7.81 4.09
N ILE A 16 -3.29 -7.99 4.37
CA ILE A 16 -4.37 -7.77 3.39
C ILE A 16 -4.29 -6.35 2.81
N GLN A 17 -4.07 -5.34 3.67
CA GLN A 17 -4.02 -3.96 3.23
C GLN A 17 -2.74 -3.64 2.44
N LYS A 18 -1.60 -4.25 2.80
CA LYS A 18 -0.38 -4.17 1.97
C LYS A 18 -0.63 -4.76 0.59
N ASP A 19 -1.27 -5.91 0.50
CA ASP A 19 -1.49 -6.61 -0.77
C ASP A 19 -2.52 -5.88 -1.66
N PHE A 20 -3.50 -5.22 -1.05
CA PHE A 20 -4.38 -4.27 -1.75
C PHE A 20 -3.56 -3.16 -2.45
N TYR A 21 -2.76 -2.39 -1.69
CA TYR A 21 -2.01 -1.27 -2.27
C TYR A 21 -1.00 -1.71 -3.34
N LYS A 22 -0.34 -2.86 -3.14
CA LYS A 22 0.56 -3.41 -4.17
C LYS A 22 -0.20 -3.74 -5.45
N SER A 23 -1.35 -4.39 -5.35
CA SER A 23 -2.14 -4.80 -6.51
C SER A 23 -2.63 -3.59 -7.31
N GLU A 24 -3.13 -2.56 -6.62
CA GLU A 24 -3.54 -1.30 -7.24
C GLU A 24 -2.36 -0.60 -7.95
N LEU A 25 -1.20 -0.51 -7.29
CA LEU A 25 0.00 0.10 -7.87
C LEU A 25 0.49 -0.67 -9.11
N LEU A 26 0.44 -2.01 -9.09
CA LEU A 26 0.78 -2.82 -10.25
C LEU A 26 -0.21 -2.62 -11.41
N GLN A 27 -1.51 -2.49 -11.14
CA GLN A 27 -2.51 -2.14 -12.16
C GLN A 27 -2.31 -0.73 -12.73
N MET A 28 -1.66 0.15 -11.98
CA MET A 28 -1.21 1.47 -12.40
C MET A 28 0.21 1.45 -13.00
N ASP A 29 0.71 0.30 -13.46
CA ASP A 29 2.05 0.14 -14.06
C ASP A 29 3.19 0.71 -13.17
N TYR A 30 2.98 0.75 -11.86
CA TYR A 30 3.94 1.26 -10.89
C TYR A 30 4.62 0.08 -10.19
N PHE A 31 5.86 -0.21 -10.57
CA PHE A 31 6.59 -1.39 -10.07
C PHE A 31 7.61 -1.08 -8.97
N LYS A 32 8.15 0.13 -8.96
CA LYS A 32 9.19 0.56 -8.03
C LYS A 32 9.15 2.06 -7.81
N THR A 33 9.61 2.46 -6.63
CA THR A 33 9.78 3.86 -6.26
C THR A 33 10.86 4.54 -7.11
N PRO A 34 10.84 5.89 -7.21
CA PRO A 34 11.91 6.64 -7.86
C PRO A 34 13.29 6.38 -7.23
N CYS A 35 13.32 6.07 -5.94
CA CYS A 35 14.54 5.74 -5.20
C CYS A 35 15.00 4.28 -5.42
N GLY A 36 14.34 3.52 -6.29
CA GLY A 36 14.73 2.16 -6.65
C GLY A 36 14.15 1.05 -5.78
N LYS A 37 13.50 1.36 -4.65
CA LYS A 37 12.84 0.36 -3.80
C LYS A 37 11.65 -0.29 -4.51
N GLN A 38 11.53 -1.59 -4.43
CA GLN A 38 10.40 -2.38 -4.92
C GLN A 38 9.21 -2.29 -3.95
N LEU A 39 7.99 -2.54 -4.45
CA LEU A 39 6.76 -2.49 -3.62
C LEU A 39 6.77 -3.43 -2.42
N TYR A 40 7.43 -4.59 -2.53
CA TYR A 40 7.50 -5.58 -1.45
C TYR A 40 8.39 -5.14 -0.29
N GLU A 41 9.27 -4.18 -0.53
CA GLU A 41 10.19 -3.62 0.48
C GLU A 41 9.55 -2.49 1.29
N LEU A 42 8.36 -2.03 0.89
CA LEU A 42 7.67 -0.91 1.52
C LEU A 42 6.84 -1.36 2.74
N THR A 43 6.79 -0.47 3.72
CA THR A 43 5.84 -0.53 4.84
C THR A 43 4.41 -0.23 4.36
N LEU A 44 3.41 -0.51 5.22
CA LEU A 44 2.01 -0.23 4.88
C LEU A 44 1.79 1.27 4.59
N SER A 45 2.33 2.15 5.43
CA SER A 45 2.17 3.60 5.28
C SER A 45 2.90 4.13 4.03
N GLU A 46 4.07 3.59 3.70
CA GLU A 46 4.77 3.95 2.45
C GLU A 46 3.96 3.51 1.21
N LEU A 47 3.35 2.31 1.24
CA LEU A 47 2.50 1.83 0.15
C LEU A 47 1.27 2.73 -0.05
N GLU A 48 0.60 3.09 1.05
CA GLU A 48 -0.55 4.01 1.03
C GLU A 48 -0.19 5.38 0.46
N GLN A 49 0.92 5.96 0.92
CA GLN A 49 1.38 7.27 0.45
C GLN A 49 1.71 7.23 -1.05
N VAL A 50 2.37 6.18 -1.53
CA VAL A 50 2.71 6.01 -2.95
C VAL A 50 1.44 5.86 -3.79
N TYR A 51 0.46 5.06 -3.33
CA TYR A 51 -0.83 4.88 -3.99
C TYR A 51 -1.58 6.20 -4.17
N GLU A 52 -1.74 6.98 -3.09
CA GLU A 52 -2.46 8.26 -3.17
C GLU A 52 -1.75 9.27 -4.07
N ASN A 53 -0.42 9.32 -4.01
CA ASN A 53 0.38 10.18 -4.88
C ASN A 53 0.21 9.81 -6.37
N GLU A 54 0.26 8.52 -6.69
CA GLU A 54 0.12 8.01 -8.06
C GLU A 54 -1.30 8.25 -8.60
N LYS A 55 -2.32 8.03 -7.77
CA LYS A 55 -3.72 8.33 -8.05
C LYS A 55 -3.94 9.83 -8.32
N ALA A 56 -3.37 10.70 -7.49
CA ALA A 56 -3.43 12.15 -7.69
C ALA A 56 -2.70 12.58 -8.97
N ARG A 57 -1.53 11.99 -9.27
CA ARG A 57 -0.77 12.26 -10.49
C ARG A 57 -1.55 11.90 -11.75
N ARG A 58 -2.25 10.76 -11.76
CA ARG A 58 -3.09 10.33 -12.88
C ARG A 58 -4.32 11.21 -13.07
N ARG A 59 -4.99 11.60 -11.99
CA ARG A 59 -6.13 12.55 -12.04
C ARG A 59 -5.76 13.90 -12.66
N LYS A 60 -4.54 14.39 -12.43
CA LYS A 60 -4.04 15.65 -13.04
C LYS A 60 -3.70 15.51 -14.53
N ARG A 61 -3.60 14.28 -15.06
CA ARG A 61 -3.24 13.99 -16.45
C ARG A 61 -4.44 13.61 -17.33
N ALA A 62 -5.57 13.31 -16.72
CA ALA A 62 -6.86 13.10 -17.41
C ALA A 62 -7.56 14.45 -17.61
#